data_AF-A0A7S3I609-F1
#
_entry.id   AF-A0A7S3I609-F1
#
_cell.length_a   1.000
_cell.length_b   1.000
_cell.length_c   1.000
_cell.angle_alpha   90.00
_cell.angle_beta   90.00
_cell.angle_gamma   90.00
#
_symmetry.space_group_name_H-M   'P 1'
#
loop_
_entity.id
_entity.type
_entity.pdbx_description
1 polymer ?
#
loop_
_entity_poly.entity_id
_entity_poly.type
_entity_poly.pdbx_seq_one_letter_code
_entity_poly.pdbx_strand_id
1 'polypeptide(L)'
;MYTDSIPWTCLKAITLTEEATSASSRIFVKILFLEIASNLGLKNLVSRLSDKGAEEQNLTSYLTGIFPRDSIQNARFSVNYFTSIGLGALTDDLRNFLNNAPKLMLLEKKYAQ
;
A
#
# COMPACT_ATOMS: atom_id res chain seq x y z
N MET A 1 12.48 -10.29 -5.47
CA MET A 1 11.94 -9.25 -4.56
C MET A 1 13.00 -8.59 -3.69
N TYR A 2 13.99 -9.27 -3.08
CA TYR A 2 15.16 -8.55 -2.52
C TYR A 2 16.45 -8.73 -3.34
N THR A 3 16.64 -9.89 -3.97
CA THR A 3 17.71 -10.21 -4.95
C THR A 3 17.24 -10.15 -6.41
N ASP A 4 16.08 -9.54 -6.68
CA ASP A 4 15.39 -9.59 -7.98
C ASP A 4 15.08 -11.00 -8.55
N SER A 5 15.24 -12.06 -7.74
CA SER A 5 14.93 -13.45 -8.16
C SER A 5 13.44 -13.78 -8.31
N ILE A 6 12.56 -12.89 -7.82
CA ILE A 6 11.10 -12.98 -8.00
C ILE A 6 10.62 -11.61 -8.50
N PRO A 7 9.91 -11.54 -9.63
CA PRO A 7 9.36 -10.30 -10.14
C PRO A 7 8.38 -9.64 -9.17
N TRP A 8 8.42 -8.31 -9.08
CA TRP A 8 7.47 -7.53 -8.29
C TRP A 8 6.03 -7.63 -8.80
N THR A 9 5.83 -8.12 -10.02
CA THR A 9 4.50 -8.37 -10.63
C THR A 9 3.64 -9.34 -9.81
N CYS A 10 4.26 -10.25 -9.04
CA CYS A 10 3.54 -11.17 -8.16
C CYS A 10 2.70 -10.45 -7.09
N LEU A 11 3.04 -9.21 -6.73
CA LEU A 11 2.24 -8.40 -5.78
C LEU A 11 0.83 -8.09 -6.29
N LYS A 12 0.59 -8.14 -7.60
CA LYS A 12 -0.73 -7.93 -8.19
C LYS A 12 -1.79 -8.91 -7.67
N ALA A 13 -1.37 -10.10 -7.25
CA ALA A 13 -2.27 -11.11 -6.70
C ALA A 13 -2.76 -10.79 -5.28
N ILE A 14 -2.18 -9.78 -4.62
CA ILE A 14 -2.50 -9.42 -3.25
C ILE A 14 -3.50 -8.27 -3.24
N THR A 15 -4.66 -8.49 -2.62
CA THR A 15 -5.65 -7.45 -2.33
C THR A 15 -5.82 -7.34 -0.82
N LEU A 16 -5.35 -6.23 -0.25
CA LEU A 16 -5.32 -5.96 1.18
C LEU A 16 -6.55 -5.15 1.59
N THR A 17 -7.70 -5.82 1.66
CA THR A 17 -8.95 -5.26 2.18
C THR A 17 -9.53 -6.19 3.24
N GLU A 18 -10.47 -5.67 4.03
CA GLU A 18 -11.15 -6.44 5.08
C GLU A 18 -11.90 -7.66 4.51
N GLU A 19 -12.54 -7.50 3.36
CA GLU A 19 -13.34 -8.54 2.71
C GLU A 19 -12.50 -9.58 1.96
N ALA A 20 -11.41 -9.14 1.32
CA ALA A 20 -10.59 -10.01 0.47
C ALA A 20 -9.47 -10.75 1.24
N THR A 21 -9.31 -10.50 2.55
CA THR A 21 -8.23 -11.10 3.35
C THR A 21 -8.70 -11.94 4.53
N SER A 22 -8.19 -13.17 4.61
CA SER A 22 -8.33 -14.03 5.79
C SER A 22 -7.23 -13.72 6.82
N ALA A 23 -7.30 -14.33 8.00
CA ALA A 23 -6.22 -14.24 8.98
C ALA A 23 -4.90 -14.85 8.45
N SER A 24 -4.98 -15.97 7.73
CA SER A 24 -3.81 -16.64 7.17
C SER A 24 -3.15 -15.83 6.05
N SER A 25 -3.94 -15.19 5.17
CA SER A 25 -3.37 -14.33 4.13
C SER A 25 -2.69 -13.10 4.72
N ARG A 26 -3.24 -12.52 5.78
CA ARG A 26 -2.60 -11.44 6.54
C ARG A 26 -1.28 -11.87 7.18
N ILE A 27 -1.20 -13.06 7.76
CA ILE A 27 0.07 -13.57 8.31
C ILE A 27 1.12 -13.73 7.20
N PHE A 28 0.73 -14.25 6.03
CA PHE A 28 1.62 -14.38 4.89
C PHE A 28 2.16 -13.02 4.42
N VAL A 29 1.27 -12.04 4.19
CA VAL A 29 1.67 -10.69 3.76
C VAL A 29 2.59 -10.04 4.81
N LYS A 30 2.34 -10.26 6.10
CA LYS A 30 3.18 -9.74 7.18
C LYS A 30 4.60 -10.28 7.07
N ILE A 31 4.75 -11.60 6.95
CA ILE A 31 6.06 -12.25 6.85
C ILE A 31 6.78 -11.77 5.59
N LEU A 32 6.11 -11.77 4.44
CA LEU A 32 6.66 -11.32 3.17
C LEU A 32 7.25 -9.91 3.25
N PHE A 33 6.48 -8.95 3.75
CA PHE A 33 6.93 -7.56 3.81
C PHE A 33 8.00 -7.31 4.88
N LEU A 34 7.95 -8.03 6.00
CA LEU A 34 9.01 -7.95 7.01
C LEU A 34 10.34 -8.53 6.51
N GLU A 35 10.31 -9.65 5.78
CA GLU A 35 11.51 -10.23 5.17
C GLU A 35 12.09 -9.29 4.09
N ILE A 36 11.26 -8.72 3.22
CA ILE A 36 11.71 -7.76 2.22
C ILE A 36 12.33 -6.53 2.91
N ALA A 37 11.68 -5.98 3.94
CA ALA A 37 12.20 -4.84 4.68
C ALA A 37 13.51 -5.15 5.41
N SER A 38 13.66 -6.37 5.95
CA SER A 38 14.89 -6.81 6.62
C SER A 38 16.06 -6.97 5.65
N ASN A 39 15.81 -7.41 4.41
CA ASN A 39 16.87 -7.63 3.42
C ASN A 39 17.22 -6.37 2.62
N LEU A 40 16.22 -5.60 2.16
CA LEU A 40 16.42 -4.41 1.33
C LEU A 40 16.69 -3.15 2.17
N GLY A 41 16.23 -3.15 3.42
CA GLY A 41 16.19 -1.98 4.28
C GLY A 41 14.94 -1.14 4.06
N LEU A 42 14.36 -0.63 5.15
CA LEU A 42 13.10 0.13 5.13
C LEU A 42 13.17 1.38 4.23
N LYS A 43 14.27 2.13 4.26
CA LYS A 43 14.42 3.36 3.44
C LYS A 43 14.35 3.07 1.95
N ASN A 44 15.05 2.03 1.50
CA ASN A 44 15.06 1.62 0.10
C ASN A 44 13.70 1.07 -0.33
N LEU A 45 13.05 0.30 0.56
CA LEU A 45 11.72 -0.23 0.31
C LEU A 45 10.68 0.90 0.18
N VAL A 46 10.71 1.90 1.07
CA VAL A 46 9.86 3.09 0.99
C VAL A 46 10.11 3.84 -0.32
N SER A 47 11.37 4.12 -0.67
CA SER A 47 11.70 4.80 -1.92
C SER A 47 11.14 4.06 -3.13
N ARG A 48 11.26 2.73 -3.17
CA ARG A 48 10.77 1.89 -4.27
C ARG A 48 9.25 1.78 -4.35
N LEU A 49 8.56 1.71 -3.20
CA LEU A 49 7.09 1.54 -3.13
C LEU A 49 6.31 2.85 -3.03
N SER A 50 6.99 3.98 -2.83
CA SER A 50 6.38 5.32 -2.94
C SER A 50 5.75 5.54 -4.31
N ASP A 51 4.77 6.42 -4.41
CA ASP A 51 4.09 6.68 -5.70
C ASP A 51 5.09 7.00 -6.82
N LYS A 52 6.07 7.85 -6.54
CA LYS A 52 7.13 8.22 -7.50
C LYS A 52 8.00 7.04 -7.89
N GLY A 53 8.51 6.28 -6.90
CA GLY A 53 9.37 5.13 -7.17
C GLY A 53 8.63 4.00 -7.88
N ALA A 54 7.34 3.82 -7.57
CA ALA A 54 6.48 2.85 -8.21
C ALA A 54 6.18 3.24 -9.66
N GLU A 55 5.96 4.52 -9.95
CA GLU A 55 5.79 5.02 -11.32
C GLU A 55 7.07 4.85 -12.14
N GLU A 56 8.22 5.25 -11.62
CA GLU A 56 9.53 5.11 -12.27
C GLU A 56 9.85 3.65 -12.65
N GLN A 57 9.39 2.69 -11.83
CA GLN A 57 9.62 1.26 -12.02
C GLN A 57 8.43 0.52 -12.65
N ASN A 58 7.39 1.23 -13.10
CA ASN A 58 6.15 0.66 -13.65
C ASN A 58 5.47 -0.36 -12.71
N LEU A 59 5.58 -0.16 -11.40
CA LEU A 59 5.02 -1.03 -10.36
C LEU A 59 3.63 -0.62 -9.92
N THR A 60 3.19 0.60 -10.24
CA THR A 60 1.92 1.18 -9.76
C THR A 60 0.74 0.21 -9.91
N SER A 61 0.60 -0.41 -11.09
CA SER A 61 -0.49 -1.36 -11.36
C SER A 61 -0.48 -2.61 -10.46
N TYR A 62 0.70 -3.06 -10.02
CA TYR A 62 0.89 -4.23 -9.17
C TYR A 62 0.71 -3.93 -7.68
N LEU A 63 0.75 -2.65 -7.32
CA LEU A 63 0.63 -2.19 -5.93
C LEU A 63 -0.78 -1.73 -5.56
N THR A 64 -1.67 -1.53 -6.53
CA THR A 64 -3.05 -1.08 -6.33
C THR A 64 -3.82 -1.90 -5.28
N GLY A 65 -3.64 -3.21 -5.24
CA GLY A 65 -4.29 -4.08 -4.26
C GLY A 65 -3.72 -3.96 -2.85
N ILE A 66 -2.46 -3.53 -2.70
CA ILE A 66 -1.77 -3.42 -1.40
C ILE A 66 -1.91 -2.00 -0.83
N PHE A 67 -1.87 -0.99 -1.70
CA PHE A 67 -2.02 0.43 -1.39
C PHE A 67 -3.28 0.99 -2.07
N PRO A 68 -4.47 0.54 -1.64
CA PRO A 68 -5.73 0.92 -2.27
C PRO A 68 -6.05 2.41 -2.06
N ARG A 69 -6.59 3.04 -3.11
CA ARG A 69 -7.13 4.41 -3.11
C ARG A 69 -8.55 4.49 -3.68
N ASP A 70 -9.19 3.33 -3.84
CA ASP A 70 -10.56 3.17 -4.32
C ASP A 70 -11.59 3.65 -3.28
N SER A 71 -11.33 3.44 -1.99
CA SER A 71 -12.18 3.89 -0.90
C SER A 71 -11.37 4.32 0.33
N ILE A 72 -11.95 5.24 1.12
CA ILE A 72 -11.36 5.66 2.41
C ILE A 72 -11.22 4.47 3.36
N GLN A 73 -12.17 3.52 3.33
CA GLN A 73 -12.15 2.34 4.21
C GLN A 73 -10.97 1.43 3.87
N ASN A 74 -10.76 1.10 2.60
CA ASN A 74 -9.66 0.25 2.17
C ASN A 74 -8.30 0.92 2.42
N ALA A 75 -8.19 2.22 2.14
CA ALA A 75 -6.98 2.98 2.43
C ALA A 75 -6.66 2.98 3.95
N ARG A 76 -7.67 3.15 4.81
CA ARG A 76 -7.49 3.05 6.28
C ARG A 76 -7.08 1.64 6.70
N PHE A 77 -7.69 0.61 6.12
CA PHE A 77 -7.34 -0.77 6.41
C PHE A 77 -5.86 -1.05 6.12
N SER A 78 -5.38 -0.65 4.94
CA SER A 78 -3.98 -0.80 4.55
C SER A 78 -3.03 -0.01 5.48
N VAL A 79 -3.34 1.25 5.78
CA VAL A 79 -2.57 2.07 6.74
C VAL A 79 -2.47 1.40 8.11
N ASN A 80 -3.59 0.94 8.65
CA ASN A 80 -3.62 0.28 9.96
C ASN A 80 -2.85 -1.03 9.95
N TYR A 81 -3.01 -1.83 8.90
CA TYR A 81 -2.31 -3.08 8.73
C TYR A 81 -0.79 -2.88 8.74
N PHE A 82 -0.25 -2.00 7.87
CA PHE A 82 1.20 -1.75 7.81
C PHE A 82 1.75 -1.09 9.07
N THR A 83 0.95 -0.24 9.74
CA THR A 83 1.32 0.34 11.04
C THR A 83 1.41 -0.75 12.12
N SER A 84 0.46 -1.70 12.15
CA SER A 84 0.43 -2.79 13.15
C SER A 84 1.60 -3.77 13.03
N ILE A 85 2.18 -3.90 11.84
CA ILE A 85 3.35 -4.77 11.60
C ILE A 85 4.68 -4.01 11.65
N GLY A 86 4.67 -2.72 12.01
CA GLY A 86 5.90 -1.92 12.15
C GLY A 86 6.45 -1.34 10.85
N LEU A 87 5.70 -1.40 9.74
CA LEU A 87 6.09 -0.89 8.42
C LEU A 87 5.28 0.35 8.01
N GLY A 88 4.89 1.17 9.00
CA GLY A 88 4.04 2.33 8.78
C GLY A 88 4.58 3.33 7.76
N ALA A 89 5.90 3.45 7.59
CA ALA A 89 6.49 4.38 6.60
C ALA A 89 6.12 4.06 5.14
N LEU A 90 5.70 2.82 4.84
CA LEU A 90 5.27 2.43 3.50
C LEU A 90 3.94 3.08 3.07
N THR A 91 3.18 3.63 4.02
CA THR A 91 1.83 4.15 3.77
C THR A 91 1.75 5.66 3.89
N ASP A 92 2.85 6.40 3.82
CA ASP A 92 2.85 7.86 3.96
C ASP A 92 2.02 8.54 2.86
N ASP A 93 2.12 8.07 1.61
CA ASP A 93 1.31 8.57 0.50
C ASP A 93 -0.20 8.28 0.72
N LEU A 94 -0.54 7.14 1.32
CA LEU A 94 -1.92 6.80 1.70
C LEU A 94 -2.43 7.67 2.84
N ARG A 95 -1.59 8.00 3.83
CA ARG A 95 -1.96 8.95 4.89
C ARG A 95 -2.24 10.33 4.32
N ASN A 96 -1.42 10.80 3.38
CA ASN A 96 -1.64 12.06 2.67
C ASN A 96 -2.95 12.04 1.88
N PHE A 97 -3.26 10.93 1.19
CA PHE A 97 -4.55 10.73 0.53
C PHE A 97 -5.72 10.83 1.52
N LEU A 98 -5.65 10.12 2.66
CA LEU A 98 -6.69 10.14 3.68
C LEU A 98 -6.90 11.51 4.33
N ASN A 99 -5.84 12.28 4.55
CA ASN A 99 -5.91 13.64 5.08
C ASN A 99 -6.59 14.63 4.12
N ASN A 100 -6.48 14.38 2.80
CA ASN A 100 -7.11 15.19 1.77
C ASN A 100 -8.51 14.70 1.39
N ALA A 101 -8.87 13.46 1.71
CA ALA A 101 -10.16 12.86 1.36
C ALA A 101 -11.39 13.67 1.84
N PRO A 102 -11.44 14.23 3.07
CA PRO A 102 -12.56 15.06 3.49
C PRO A 102 -12.72 16.32 2.63
N LYS A 103 -11.60 16.91 2.18
CA LYS A 103 -11.60 18.09 1.31
C LYS A 103 -12.10 17.75 -0.09
N LEU A 104 -11.68 16.60 -0.63
CA LEU A 104 -12.13 16.09 -1.92
C LEU A 104 -13.64 15.80 -1.92
N MET A 105 -14.16 15.15 -0.89
CA MET A 105 -15.60 14.89 -0.74
C MET A 105 -16.44 16.16 -0.59
N LEU A 106 -15.92 17.18 0.10
CA LEU A 106 -16.56 18.51 0.20
C LEU A 106 -16.54 19.24 -1.15
N LEU A 107 -15.45 19.11 -1.90
CA LEU A 107 -15.28 19.72 -3.22
C LEU A 107 -16.24 19.11 -4.25
N GLU A 108 -16.35 17.78 -4.31
CA GLU A 108 -17.29 17.08 -5.19
C GLU A 108 -18.74 17.52 -4.93
N LYS A 109 -19.14 17.65 -3.65
CA LYS A 109 -20.47 18.15 -3.30
C LYS A 109 -20.71 19.60 -3.73
N LYS A 110 -19.66 20.44 -3.75
CA LYS A 110 -19.75 21.84 -4.14
C LYS A 110 -19.89 22.03 -5.66
N TYR A 111 -19.25 21.18 -6.46
CA TYR A 111 -19.33 21.23 -7.93
C TYR A 111 -20.47 20.38 -8.51
N ALA A 112 -21.12 19.56 -7.69
CA ALA A 112 -22.34 18.85 -8.04
C ALA A 112 -23.63 19.68 -7.79
N GLN A 113 -23.49 20.95 -7.41
CA GLN A 113 -24.55 21.96 -7.29
C GLN A 113 -24.38 23.03 -8.36
#